data_AF-A0A7C4XAJ4-F1
#
_entry.id   AF-A0A7C4XAJ4-F1
#
_cell.length_a   1.000
_cell.length_b   1.000
_cell.length_c   1.000
_cell.angle_alpha   90.00
_cell.angle_beta   90.00
_cell.angle_gamma   90.00
#
_symmetry.space_group_name_H-M   'P 1'
#
loop_
_entity.id
_entity.type
_entity.pdbx_description
1 polymer ?
#
loop_
_entity_poly.entity_id
_entity_poly.type
_entity_poly.pdbx_seq_one_letter_code
_entity_poly.pdbx_strand_id
1 'polypeptide(L)' 'MWMAEGHHRDAWQHTASIMALIANVNRDPKKTRAFKPSDFNPYVPKTSRPDVIVVTKENISLLKHAFIGDKL' A
#
# COMPACT_ATOMS: atom_id res chain seq x y z
N MET A 1 9.48 25.33 -0.08
CA MET A 1 10.21 24.09 0.25
C MET A 1 9.64 22.85 -0.45
N TRP A 2 9.17 22.96 -1.71
CA TRP A 2 8.49 21.85 -2.39
C TRP A 2 9.45 20.91 -3.14
N MET A 3 10.55 21.46 -3.67
CA MET A 3 11.54 20.68 -4.42
C MET A 3 12.38 19.73 -3.52
N ALA A 4 12.60 20.11 -2.25
CA ALA A 4 13.34 19.30 -1.30
C ALA A 4 12.58 18.02 -0.91
N GLU A 5 11.26 18.11 -0.72
CA GLU A 5 10.42 16.95 -0.41
C GLU A 5 10.28 16.02 -1.62
N GLY A 6 10.10 16.58 -2.82
CA GLY A 6 10.07 15.79 -4.06
C GLY A 6 11.36 15.00 -4.28
N HIS A 7 12.52 15.67 -4.12
CA HIS A 7 13.82 15.01 -4.23
C HIS A 7 14.00 13.89 -3.20
N HIS A 8 13.58 14.12 -1.96
CA HIS A 8 13.66 13.10 -0.92
C HIS A 8 12.77 11.89 -1.24
N ARG A 9 11.55 12.11 -1.74
CA ARG A 9 10.65 11.02 -2.17
C ARG A 9 11.25 10.21 -3.31
N ASP A 10 11.87 10.86 -4.30
CA ASP A 10 12.50 10.18 -5.44
C ASP A 10 13.71 9.34 -5.01
N ALA A 11 14.57 9.89 -4.15
CA ALA A 11 15.69 9.15 -3.58
C ALA A 11 15.22 7.88 -2.84
N TRP A 12 14.09 7.95 -2.12
CA TRP A 12 13.51 6.79 -1.46
C TRP A 12 12.89 5.78 -2.44
N GLN A 13 12.34 6.21 -3.58
CA GLN A 13 11.88 5.28 -4.62
C GLN A 13 13.04 4.43 -5.16
N HIS A 14 14.16 5.07 -5.46
CA HIS A 14 15.36 4.37 -5.90
C HIS A 14 15.92 3.43 -4.82
N THR A 15 16.08 3.94 -3.60
CA THR A 15 16.62 3.16 -2.47
C THR A 15 15.76 1.94 -2.16
N ALA A 16 14.44 2.09 -2.16
CA ALA A 16 13.50 0.99 -1.95
C ALA A 16 13.57 -0.08 -3.05
N SER A 17 13.81 0.32 -4.30
CA SER A 17 13.98 -0.61 -5.42
C SER A 17 15.24 -1.46 -5.25
N ILE A 18 16.34 -0.86 -4.82
CA ILE A 18 17.58 -1.59 -4.52
C ILE A 18 17.40 -2.54 -3.35
N MET A 19 16.78 -2.10 -2.25
CA MET A 19 16.52 -2.96 -1.09
C MET A 19 15.65 -4.16 -1.48
N ALA A 20 14.61 -3.95 -2.30
CA ALA A 20 13.78 -5.03 -2.80
C ALA A 20 14.54 -6.02 -3.69
N LEU A 21 15.44 -5.53 -4.57
CA LEU A 21 16.30 -6.39 -5.37
C LEU A 21 17.18 -7.27 -4.48
N ILE A 22 17.93 -6.67 -3.54
CA ILE A 22 18.83 -7.39 -2.63
C ILE A 22 18.07 -8.42 -1.79
N ALA A 23 16.92 -8.02 -1.22
CA ALA A 23 16.08 -8.91 -0.43
C ALA A 23 15.56 -10.09 -1.26
N ASN A 24 15.16 -9.86 -2.52
CA ASN A 24 14.69 -10.92 -3.41
C ASN A 24 15.81 -11.85 -3.90
N VAL A 25 17.03 -11.34 -4.09
CA VAL A 25 18.18 -12.20 -4.44
C VAL A 25 18.48 -13.18 -3.31
N ASN A 26 18.35 -12.74 -2.06
CA ASN A 26 18.67 -13.54 -0.88
C ASN A 26 17.46 -14.31 -0.31
N ARG A 27 16.25 -14.20 -0.89
CA ARG A 27 15.06 -14.88 -0.35
C ARG A 27 15.00 -16.33 -0.79
N ASP A 28 14.45 -17.18 0.07
CA ASP A 28 14.00 -18.52 -0.29
C ASP A 28 12.56 -18.44 -0.85
N PRO A 29 12.34 -18.75 -2.15
CA PRO A 29 11.02 -18.65 -2.76
C PRO A 29 9.95 -19.57 -2.15
N LYS A 30 10.35 -20.60 -1.41
CA LYS A 30 9.42 -21.54 -0.76
C LYS A 30 8.95 -21.04 0.61
N LYS A 31 9.70 -20.13 1.24
CA LYS A 31 9.43 -19.65 2.60
C LYS A 31 8.77 -18.28 2.63
N THR A 32 9.11 -17.41 1.69
CA THR A 32 8.60 -16.03 1.70
C THR A 32 8.15 -15.57 0.32
N ARG A 33 7.13 -14.70 0.31
CA ARG A 33 6.71 -14.01 -0.92
C ARG A 33 7.81 -13.11 -1.46
N ALA A 34 7.73 -12.77 -2.74
CA ALA A 34 8.59 -11.72 -3.30
C ALA A 34 8.36 -10.39 -2.58
N PHE A 35 9.45 -9.73 -2.24
CA PHE A 35 9.45 -8.39 -1.67
C PHE A 35 9.23 -7.36 -2.78
N LYS A 36 8.44 -6.34 -2.49
CA LYS A 36 8.17 -5.21 -3.40
C LYS A 36 8.86 -3.96 -2.87
N PRO A 37 9.20 -2.97 -3.72
CA PRO A 37 9.75 -1.69 -3.24
C PRO A 37 8.84 -1.01 -2.19
N SER A 38 7.52 -1.16 -2.32
CA SER A 38 6.53 -0.66 -1.36
C SER A 38 6.67 -1.24 0.06
N ASP A 39 7.31 -2.40 0.21
CA ASP A 39 7.56 -3.00 1.53
C ASP A 39 8.62 -2.21 2.32
N PHE A 40 9.47 -1.43 1.63
CA PHE A 40 10.57 -0.68 2.23
C PHE A 40 10.40 0.86 2.16
N ASN A 41 9.67 1.38 1.18
CA ASN A 41 9.52 2.82 0.99
C ASN A 41 8.56 3.43 2.05
N PRO A 42 9.01 4.38 2.90
CA PRO A 42 8.17 4.98 3.93
C PRO A 42 7.05 5.88 3.38
N TYR A 43 7.20 6.37 2.15
CA TYR A 43 6.20 7.23 1.49
C TYR A 43 5.09 6.45 0.81
N VAL A 44 5.20 5.12 0.72
CA VAL A 44 4.16 4.27 0.14
C VAL A 44 3.23 3.80 1.26
N PRO A 45 1.91 4.04 1.15
CA PRO A 45 0.96 3.53 2.12
C PRO A 45 1.05 2.00 2.20
N LYS A 46 1.23 1.45 3.41
CA LYS A 46 1.33 0.00 3.64
C LYS A 46 0.00 -0.75 3.55
N THR A 47 -1.02 -0.14 2.94
CA THR A 47 -2.30 -0.79 2.70
C THR A 47 -2.09 -1.94 1.72
N SER A 48 -2.29 -3.16 2.21
CA SER A 48 -2.05 -4.41 1.46
C SER A 48 -2.99 -4.57 0.25
N ARG A 49 -4.05 -3.76 0.14
CA ARG A 49 -5.04 -3.79 -0.93
C ARG A 49 -5.59 -2.39 -1.23
N PRO A 50 -5.10 -1.68 -2.25
CA PRO A 50 -5.58 -0.33 -2.59
C PRO A 50 -7.06 -0.32 -2.99
N ASP A 51 -7.59 -1.46 -3.47
CA ASP A 51 -8.99 -1.60 -3.91
C ASP A 51 -9.95 -2.08 -2.80
N VAL A 52 -9.48 -2.23 -1.56
CA VAL A 52 -10.34 -2.64 -0.45
C VAL A 52 -10.85 -1.43 0.30
N ILE A 53 -12.16 -1.21 0.21
CA ILE A 53 -12.89 -0.31 1.11
C ILE A 53 -12.87 -0.97 2.49
N VAL A 54 -12.15 -0.35 3.43
CA VAL A 54 -12.17 -0.79 4.83
C VAL A 54 -13.53 -0.42 5.42
N VAL A 55 -14.33 -1.42 5.76
CA VAL A 55 -15.64 -1.20 6.39
C VAL A 55 -15.46 -0.83 7.86
N THR A 56 -15.91 0.36 8.22
CA THR A 56 -15.95 0.90 9.58
C THR A 56 -17.40 1.03 10.06
N LYS A 57 -17.60 1.31 11.35
CA LYS A 57 -18.96 1.51 11.91
C LYS A 57 -19.68 2.68 11.25
N GLU A 58 -18.93 3.68 10.78
CA GLU A 58 -19.44 4.90 10.17
C GLU A 58 -19.85 4.68 8.71
N ASN A 59 -19.18 3.80 7.96
CA ASN A 59 -19.44 3.60 6.52
C ASN A 59 -20.34 2.39 6.21
N ILE A 60 -20.56 1.47 7.16
CA ILE A 60 -21.40 0.29 6.94
C ILE A 60 -22.89 0.66 6.72
N SER A 61 -23.33 1.80 7.25
CA SER A 61 -24.68 2.34 7.02
C SER A 61 -24.89 2.72 5.55
N LEU A 62 -23.89 3.32 4.90
CA LEU A 62 -23.93 3.66 3.47
C LEU A 62 -24.07 2.41 2.60
N LEU A 63 -23.33 1.35 2.93
CA LEU A 63 -23.44 0.07 2.23
C LEU A 63 -24.82 -0.56 2.43
N LYS A 64 -25.35 -0.56 3.67
CA LYS A 64 -26.71 -1.07 3.94
C LYS A 64 -27.77 -0.33 3.14
N HIS A 65 -27.72 1.00 3.07
CA HIS A 65 -28.65 1.79 2.25
C HIS A 65 -28.54 1.44 0.76
N ALA A 66 -27.32 1.32 0.23
CA ALA A 66 -27.10 1.02 -1.18
C ALA A 66 -27.62 -0.37 -1.60
N PHE A 67 -27.54 -1.37 -0.72
CA PHE A 67 -27.94 -2.76 -1.05
C PHE A 67 -29.38 -3.12 -0.69
N ILE A 68 -29.98 -2.45 0.30
CA ILE A 68 -31.37 -2.76 0.73
C ILE A 68 -32.38 -1.88 -0.01
N GLY A 69 -31.94 -0.73 -0.54
CA GLY A 69 -32.81 0.31 -1.09
C GLY A 69 -33.67 0.96 -0.01
N ASP A 70 -34.23 2.14 -0.30
CA ASP A 70 -35.29 2.69 0.54
C ASP A 70 -36.48 1.74 0.47
N LYS A 71 -36.67 0.93 1.51
CA LYS A 71 -37.98 0.36 1.77
C LYS A 71 -38.89 1.53 2.12
N LEU A 72 -39.75 1.90 1.17
CA LEU A 72 -40.98 2.66 1.40
C LEU A 72 -41.66 2.20 2.69
#